data_AF-A0AAF0X298-F1
#
_entry.id   AF-A0AAF0X298-F1
#
_cell.length_a   1.000
_cell.length_b   1.000
_cell.length_c   1.000
_cell.angle_alpha   90.00
_cell.angle_beta   90.00
_cell.angle_gamma   90.00
#
_symmetry.space_group_name_H-M   'P 1'
#
loop_
_entity.id
_entity.type
_entity.pdbx_description
1 polymer ?
#
loop_
_entity_poly.entity_id
_entity_poly.type
_entity_poly.pdbx_seq_one_letter_code
_entity_poly.pdbx_strand_id
1 'polypeptide(L)'
;MSIVSRVRDGIKYIGFSEGRRKKWAEIMNVSTRWNTTYHMLYCGLQFKQVFPRYAVWDKSFREYVPSEEDWVKVGHVCSLLRVFDDATRIVSGSEYPTSNLFLSELKMLKELLNKKVVNSNSYMREMDNTMQEKFNKFWGGGK
;
A
#
# COMPACT_ATOMS: atom_id res chain seq x y z
N MET A 1 4.79 -13.84 -9.44
CA MET A 1 4.05 -13.32 -8.27
C MET A 1 4.49 -11.89 -8.03
N SER A 2 3.57 -10.92 -7.91
CA SER A 2 3.97 -9.54 -7.60
C SER A 2 4.43 -9.45 -6.14
N ILE A 3 5.25 -8.45 -5.83
CA ILE A 3 5.73 -8.25 -4.47
C ILE A 3 4.59 -8.00 -3.47
N VAL A 4 3.56 -7.28 -3.91
CA VAL A 4 2.34 -7.03 -3.14
C VAL A 4 1.56 -8.33 -2.89
N SER A 5 1.48 -9.24 -3.88
CA SER A 5 0.83 -10.54 -3.65
C SER A 5 1.64 -11.42 -2.70
N ARG A 6 2.97 -11.41 -2.78
CA ARG A 6 3.83 -12.18 -1.87
C ARG A 6 3.65 -11.77 -0.40
N VAL A 7 3.67 -10.46 -0.11
CA VAL A 7 3.41 -9.96 1.25
C VAL A 7 1.99 -10.28 1.71
N ARG A 8 1.00 -10.11 0.82
CA ARG A 8 -0.40 -10.43 1.12
C ARG A 8 -0.58 -11.88 1.50
N ASP A 9 0.00 -12.80 0.73
CA ASP A 9 -0.17 -14.23 0.96
C ASP A 9 0.63 -14.70 2.18
N GLY A 10 1.80 -14.09 2.44
CA GLY A 10 2.52 -14.30 3.70
C GLY A 10 1.73 -13.84 4.94
N ILE A 11 1.09 -12.67 4.88
CA ILE A 11 0.22 -12.18 5.96
C ILE A 11 -0.95 -13.13 6.17
N LYS A 12 -1.60 -13.61 5.09
CA LYS A 12 -2.69 -14.59 5.19
C LYS A 12 -2.20 -15.87 5.87
N TYR A 13 -1.07 -16.41 5.43
CA TYR A 13 -0.50 -17.64 5.97
C TYR A 13 -0.27 -17.55 7.48
N ILE A 14 0.30 -16.44 7.96
CA ILE A 14 0.49 -16.19 9.40
C ILE A 14 -0.86 -15.99 10.12
N GLY A 15 -1.81 -15.31 9.46
CA GLY A 15 -3.13 -14.96 9.98
C GLY A 15 -4.12 -16.14 10.11
N PHE A 16 -3.86 -17.28 9.48
CA PHE A 16 -4.69 -18.49 9.61
C PHE A 16 -4.58 -19.19 10.98
N SER A 17 -3.63 -18.80 11.84
CA SER A 17 -3.58 -19.24 13.24
C SER A 17 -4.74 -18.65 14.07
N GLU A 18 -5.52 -19.50 14.73
CA GLU A 18 -6.89 -19.22 15.21
C GLU A 18 -7.07 -17.94 16.06
N GLY A 19 -6.07 -17.55 16.86
CA GLY A 19 -6.17 -16.41 17.77
C GLY A 19 -6.11 -15.01 17.12
N ARG A 20 -5.66 -14.90 15.86
CA ARG A 20 -5.44 -13.60 15.18
C ARG A 20 -6.52 -13.25 14.13
N ARG A 21 -7.47 -14.15 13.86
CA ARG A 21 -8.46 -14.01 12.76
C ARG A 21 -9.23 -12.68 12.72
N LYS A 22 -9.73 -12.16 13.84
CA LYS A 22 -10.66 -11.01 13.83
C LYS A 22 -10.02 -9.70 13.36
N LYS A 23 -8.89 -9.31 13.96
CA LYS A 23 -8.20 -8.04 13.64
C LYS A 23 -7.65 -8.00 12.21
N TRP A 24 -7.27 -9.17 11.68
CA TRP A 24 -6.65 -9.28 10.36
C TRP A 24 -7.66 -9.48 9.22
N ALA A 25 -8.80 -10.12 9.49
CA ALA A 25 -9.89 -10.25 8.52
C ALA A 25 -10.51 -8.88 8.17
N GLU A 26 -10.69 -8.00 9.15
CA GLU A 26 -11.23 -6.65 8.93
C GLU A 26 -10.33 -5.80 8.02
N ILE A 27 -9.01 -5.92 8.15
CA ILE A 27 -8.02 -5.21 7.30
C ILE A 27 -8.03 -5.75 5.86
N MET A 28 -8.38 -7.03 5.67
CA MET A 28 -8.24 -7.77 4.41
C MET A 28 -9.52 -7.86 3.56
N ASN A 29 -10.70 -7.53 4.11
CA ASN A 29 -11.98 -7.90 3.49
C ASN A 29 -12.48 -7.00 2.34
N VAL A 30 -11.71 -6.01 1.88
CA VAL A 30 -12.11 -5.17 0.74
C VAL A 30 -10.95 -5.05 -0.25
N SER A 31 -10.65 -6.14 -0.96
CA SER A 31 -9.54 -6.27 -1.91
C SER A 31 -9.59 -5.34 -3.13
N THR A 32 -10.65 -4.54 -3.28
CA THR A 32 -10.91 -3.67 -4.45
C THR A 32 -10.55 -2.19 -4.24
N ARG A 33 -10.15 -1.77 -3.03
CA ARG A 33 -9.79 -0.37 -2.73
C ARG A 33 -8.30 -0.24 -2.39
N TRP A 34 -7.67 0.81 -2.88
CA TRP A 34 -6.23 1.03 -2.68
C TRP A 34 -5.90 1.32 -1.19
N ASN A 35 -6.87 1.73 -0.37
CA ASN A 35 -6.79 1.86 1.10
C ASN A 35 -6.53 0.52 1.81
N THR A 36 -7.18 -0.58 1.40
CA THR A 36 -6.91 -1.89 2.04
C THR A 36 -5.54 -2.41 1.67
N THR A 37 -5.10 -2.14 0.43
CA THR A 37 -3.74 -2.47 0.00
C THR A 37 -2.71 -1.65 0.77
N TYR A 38 -2.98 -0.36 1.04
CA TYR A 38 -2.17 0.47 1.93
C TYR A 38 -2.06 -0.16 3.32
N HIS A 39 -3.19 -0.38 4.00
CA HIS A 39 -3.18 -0.91 5.37
C HIS A 39 -2.53 -2.29 5.45
N MET A 40 -2.74 -3.16 4.46
CA MET A 40 -2.09 -4.47 4.39
C MET A 40 -0.56 -4.34 4.28
N LEU A 41 -0.05 -3.50 3.38
CA LEU A 41 1.39 -3.29 3.21
C LEU A 41 2.01 -2.59 4.41
N TYR A 42 1.33 -1.58 4.97
CA TYR A 42 1.75 -0.89 6.19
C TYR A 42 1.91 -1.88 7.34
N CYS A 43 0.91 -2.75 7.53
CA CYS A 43 0.97 -3.79 8.54
C CYS A 43 2.09 -4.80 8.25
N GLY A 44 2.22 -5.25 6.99
CA GLY A 44 3.32 -6.12 6.57
C GLY A 44 4.71 -5.57 6.92
N LEU A 45 4.91 -4.26 6.73
CA LEU A 45 6.14 -3.57 7.11
C LEU A 45 6.38 -3.58 8.62
N GLN A 46 5.35 -3.33 9.44
CA GLN A 46 5.45 -3.41 10.90
C GLN A 46 5.86 -4.82 11.37
N PHE A 47 5.42 -5.85 10.65
CA PHE A 47 5.72 -7.24 10.95
C PHE A 47 6.88 -7.82 10.11
N LYS A 48 7.67 -6.99 9.42
CA LYS A 48 8.79 -7.44 8.58
C LYS A 48 9.70 -8.46 9.27
N GLN A 49 10.04 -8.22 10.54
CA GLN A 49 10.93 -9.11 11.31
C GLN A 49 10.30 -10.45 11.71
N VAL A 50 8.96 -10.57 11.63
CA VAL A 50 8.25 -11.80 11.96
C VAL A 50 8.35 -12.82 10.82
N PHE A 51 8.43 -12.37 9.57
CA PHE A 51 8.53 -13.25 8.39
C PHE A 51 9.72 -14.23 8.48
N PRO A 52 10.97 -13.78 8.66
CA PRO A 52 12.10 -14.71 8.74
C PRO A 52 12.03 -15.60 9.99
N ARG A 53 11.50 -15.09 11.11
CA ARG A 53 11.33 -15.89 12.34
C ARG A 53 10.31 -17.01 12.12
N TYR A 54 9.20 -16.73 11.45
CA TYR A 54 8.18 -17.73 11.13
C TYR A 54 8.72 -18.78 10.15
N ALA A 55 9.56 -18.38 9.19
CA ALA A 55 10.21 -19.30 8.24
C ALA A 55 11.21 -20.30 8.85
N VAL A 56 11.65 -20.04 10.10
CA VAL A 56 12.43 -21.01 10.90
C VAL A 56 11.51 -22.11 11.43
N TRP A 57 10.30 -21.75 11.87
CA TRP A 57 9.30 -22.66 12.42
C TRP A 57 8.61 -23.48 11.33
N ASP A 58 8.23 -22.83 10.23
CA ASP A 58 7.57 -23.49 9.09
C ASP A 58 8.37 -23.23 7.81
N LYS A 59 9.02 -24.28 7.31
CA LYS A 59 9.82 -24.20 6.09
C LYS A 59 8.98 -23.90 4.86
N SER A 60 7.70 -24.28 4.85
CA SER A 60 6.75 -23.99 3.77
C SER A 60 6.50 -22.49 3.63
N PHE A 61 6.70 -21.72 4.71
CA PHE A 61 6.53 -20.28 4.68
C PHE A 61 7.68 -19.53 3.98
N ARG A 62 8.82 -20.18 3.72
CA ARG A 62 10.02 -19.53 3.15
C ARG A 62 9.75 -18.84 1.82
N GLU A 63 8.81 -19.35 1.02
CA GLU A 63 8.44 -18.75 -0.27
C GLU A 63 7.80 -17.35 -0.15
N TYR A 64 7.24 -17.03 1.02
CA TYR A 64 6.59 -15.75 1.29
C TYR A 64 7.52 -14.70 1.90
N VAL A 65 8.75 -15.07 2.27
CA VAL A 65 9.71 -14.15 2.89
C VAL A 65 10.29 -13.23 1.81
N PRO A 66 9.97 -11.92 1.80
CA PRO A 66 10.54 -10.99 0.85
C PRO A 66 12.02 -10.74 1.14
N SER A 67 12.80 -10.46 0.09
CA SER A 67 14.19 -10.00 0.23
C SER A 67 14.27 -8.60 0.84
N GLU A 68 15.46 -8.16 1.26
CA GLU A 68 15.66 -6.79 1.74
C GLU A 68 15.33 -5.74 0.67
N GLU A 69 15.71 -5.99 -0.59
CA GLU A 69 15.36 -5.14 -1.72
C GLU A 69 13.84 -5.10 -1.96
N ASP A 70 13.17 -6.25 -1.80
CA ASP A 70 11.72 -6.33 -1.86
C ASP A 70 11.09 -5.45 -0.75
N TRP A 71 11.60 -5.50 0.48
CA TRP A 71 11.07 -4.64 1.55
C TRP A 71 11.23 -3.15 1.26
N VAL A 72 12.30 -2.74 0.58
CA VAL A 72 12.46 -1.35 0.09
C VAL A 72 11.37 -1.01 -0.92
N LYS A 73 11.09 -1.90 -1.89
CA LYS A 73 10.01 -1.72 -2.88
C LYS A 73 8.63 -1.66 -2.22
N VAL A 74 8.36 -2.53 -1.23
CA VAL A 74 7.12 -2.51 -0.43
C VAL A 74 6.97 -1.19 0.32
N GLY A 75 8.05 -0.70 0.94
CA GLY A 75 8.09 0.61 1.59
C GLY A 75 7.73 1.74 0.63
N HIS A 76 8.30 1.73 -0.57
CA HIS A 76 7.99 2.72 -1.61
C HIS A 76 6.52 2.68 -2.00
N VAL A 77 5.99 1.51 -2.35
CA VAL A 77 4.57 1.32 -2.72
C VAL A 77 3.64 1.74 -1.58
N CYS A 78 3.94 1.35 -0.34
CA CYS A 78 3.18 1.74 0.84
C CYS A 78 3.17 3.26 1.02
N SER A 79 4.31 3.92 0.80
CA SER A 79 4.43 5.38 0.91
C SER A 79 3.62 6.12 -0.15
N LEU A 80 3.48 5.54 -1.36
CA LEU A 80 2.63 6.09 -2.41
C LEU A 80 1.17 5.92 -2.04
N LEU A 81 0.75 4.72 -1.61
CA LEU A 81 -0.63 4.44 -1.27
C LEU A 81 -1.12 5.23 -0.05
N ARG A 82 -0.23 5.54 0.91
CA ARG A 82 -0.55 6.40 2.07
C ARG A 82 -1.12 7.75 1.65
N VAL A 83 -0.53 8.35 0.62
CA VAL A 83 -0.89 9.68 0.14
C VAL A 83 -2.33 9.72 -0.32
N PHE A 84 -2.77 8.66 -1.01
CA PHE A 84 -4.15 8.53 -1.39
C PHE A 84 -5.02 8.31 -0.13
N ASP A 85 -4.56 7.48 0.83
CA ASP A 85 -5.38 7.07 1.99
C ASP A 85 -5.72 8.25 2.88
N ASP A 86 -4.73 9.13 3.08
CA ASP A 86 -4.90 10.42 3.74
C ASP A 86 -5.94 11.28 2.99
N ALA A 87 -5.88 11.36 1.65
CA ALA A 87 -6.87 12.10 0.86
C ALA A 87 -8.30 11.52 0.97
N THR A 88 -8.46 10.19 0.92
CA THR A 88 -9.78 9.57 1.12
C THR A 88 -10.28 9.78 2.53
N ARG A 89 -9.44 9.70 3.57
CA ARG A 89 -9.88 9.95 4.94
C ARG A 89 -10.44 11.36 5.09
N ILE A 90 -9.80 12.35 4.49
CA ILE A 90 -10.27 13.74 4.48
C ILE A 90 -11.62 13.86 3.79
N VAL A 91 -11.77 13.30 2.58
CA VAL A 91 -13.03 13.32 1.82
C VAL A 91 -14.16 12.55 2.53
N SER A 92 -13.84 11.42 3.17
CA SER A 92 -14.82 10.58 3.86
C SER A 92 -15.22 11.11 5.25
N GLY A 93 -14.37 11.94 5.85
CA GLY A 93 -14.56 12.48 7.20
C GLY A 93 -15.17 13.88 7.24
N SER A 94 -15.34 14.54 6.09
CA SER A 94 -16.00 15.84 6.01
C SER A 94 -17.51 15.68 5.78
N GLU A 95 -18.35 16.22 6.68
CA GLU A 95 -19.80 16.36 6.46
C GLU A 95 -20.17 17.45 5.44
N TYR A 96 -19.20 18.26 4.95
CA TYR A 96 -19.45 19.37 4.02
C TYR A 96 -18.32 19.57 2.99
N PRO A 97 -18.63 20.11 1.79
CA PRO A 97 -17.69 20.24 0.69
C PRO A 97 -16.82 21.49 0.86
N THR A 98 -15.74 21.40 1.62
CA THR A 98 -14.69 22.42 1.56
C THR A 98 -13.73 22.12 0.40
N SER A 99 -14.18 22.40 -0.82
CA SER A 99 -13.40 22.29 -2.06
C SER A 99 -12.01 22.92 -1.96
N ASN A 100 -11.85 23.94 -1.12
CA ASN A 100 -10.60 24.68 -0.95
C ASN A 100 -9.49 23.82 -0.28
N LEU A 101 -9.83 23.04 0.76
CA LEU A 101 -8.90 22.11 1.41
C LEU A 101 -8.60 20.91 0.52
N PHE A 102 -9.61 20.43 -0.18
CA PHE A 102 -9.47 19.33 -1.14
C PHE A 102 -8.53 19.69 -2.29
N LEU A 103 -8.62 20.92 -2.84
CA LEU A 103 -7.74 21.39 -3.90
C LEU A 103 -6.29 21.60 -3.44
N SER A 104 -6.06 22.13 -2.23
CA SER A 104 -4.70 22.27 -1.68
C SER A 104 -4.05 20.93 -1.42
N GLU A 105 -4.81 19.96 -0.91
CA GLU A 105 -4.36 18.58 -0.68
C GLU A 105 -4.08 17.87 -2.01
N LEU A 106 -4.99 17.94 -2.99
CA LEU A 106 -4.75 17.40 -4.34
C LEU A 106 -3.51 18.00 -5.00
N LYS A 107 -3.25 19.29 -4.80
CA LYS A 107 -2.06 19.96 -5.30
C LYS A 107 -0.80 19.45 -4.61
N MET A 108 -0.82 19.29 -3.28
CA MET A 108 0.27 18.67 -2.53
C MET A 108 0.50 17.21 -2.98
N LEU A 109 -0.58 16.48 -3.25
CA LEU A 109 -0.58 15.11 -3.77
C LEU A 109 0.13 15.03 -5.13
N LYS A 110 -0.25 15.92 -6.04
CA LYS A 110 0.36 16.05 -7.37
C LYS A 110 1.83 16.46 -7.27
N GLU A 111 2.18 17.37 -6.36
CA GLU A 111 3.57 17.78 -6.10
C GLU A 111 4.42 16.64 -5.50
N LEU A 112 3.87 15.85 -4.57
CA LEU A 112 4.55 14.68 -4.00
C LEU A 112 4.77 13.58 -5.03
N LEU A 113 3.77 13.31 -5.88
CA LEU A 113 3.92 12.38 -7.01
C LEU A 113 4.98 12.87 -8.00
N ASN A 114 4.95 14.15 -8.38
CA ASN A 114 5.93 14.74 -9.29
C ASN A 114 7.36 14.76 -8.71
N LYS A 115 7.52 14.95 -7.40
CA LYS A 115 8.83 14.90 -6.73
C LYS A 115 9.39 13.48 -6.64
N LYS A 116 8.55 12.45 -6.53
CA LYS A 116 8.98 11.04 -6.44
C LYS A 116 9.41 10.42 -7.78
N VAL A 117 8.99 10.99 -8.92
CA VAL A 117 9.41 10.60 -10.27
C VAL A 117 10.93 10.76 -10.50
N VAL A 118 11.65 11.42 -9.59
CA VAL A 118 13.12 11.52 -9.59
C VAL A 118 13.74 10.31 -8.88
N ASN A 119 13.47 9.10 -9.35
CA ASN A 119 14.07 7.88 -8.81
C ASN A 119 14.85 7.14 -9.91
N SER A 120 16.11 6.80 -9.63
CA SER A 120 17.03 6.15 -10.58
C SER A 120 16.73 4.67 -10.82
N ASN A 121 15.82 4.06 -10.05
CA ASN A 121 15.39 2.67 -10.21
C ASN A 121 14.20 2.57 -11.20
N SER A 122 14.39 1.85 -12.31
CA SER A 122 13.40 1.66 -13.37
C SER A 122 12.07 1.08 -12.87
N TYR A 123 12.10 0.15 -11.92
CA TYR A 123 10.89 -0.44 -11.32
C TYR A 123 10.08 0.58 -10.51
N MET A 124 10.77 1.42 -9.73
CA MET A 124 10.11 2.45 -8.94
C MET A 124 9.48 3.51 -9.85
N ARG A 125 10.18 3.90 -10.91
CA ARG A 125 9.69 4.84 -11.90
C ARG A 125 8.46 4.31 -12.66
N GLU A 126 8.46 3.04 -13.05
CA GLU A 126 7.28 2.40 -13.67
C GLU A 126 6.08 2.39 -12.72
N MET A 127 6.31 2.10 -11.43
CA MET A 127 5.28 2.14 -10.41
C MET A 127 4.75 3.57 -10.18
N ASP A 128 5.63 4.56 -10.10
CA ASP A 128 5.27 5.97 -9.95
C ASP A 128 4.42 6.45 -11.13
N ASN A 129 4.81 6.10 -12.36
CA ASN A 129 4.05 6.39 -13.58
C ASN A 129 2.66 5.73 -13.54
N THR A 130 2.60 4.43 -13.23
CA THR A 130 1.33 3.69 -13.14
C THR A 130 0.39 4.31 -12.09
N MET A 131 0.95 4.78 -10.97
CA MET A 131 0.19 5.40 -9.89
C MET A 131 -0.30 6.80 -10.30
N GLN A 132 0.52 7.55 -11.02
CA GLN A 132 0.17 8.86 -11.57
C GLN A 132 -0.93 8.74 -12.65
N GLU A 133 -0.86 7.76 -13.54
CA GLU A 133 -1.91 7.46 -14.52
C GLU A 133 -3.25 7.13 -13.83
N LYS A 134 -3.21 6.28 -12.80
CA LYS A 134 -4.42 5.95 -12.02
C LYS A 134 -4.97 7.14 -11.26
N PHE A 135 -4.11 8.00 -10.70
CA PHE A 135 -4.50 9.26 -10.07
C PHE A 135 -5.20 10.18 -11.08
N ASN A 136 -4.59 10.39 -12.25
CA ASN A 136 -5.15 11.21 -13.32
C ASN A 136 -6.47 10.63 -13.84
N LYS A 137 -6.62 9.30 -13.92
CA LYS A 137 -7.88 8.66 -14.31
C LYS A 137 -8.99 8.87 -13.26
N PHE A 138 -8.67 8.82 -11.98
CA PHE A 138 -9.66 8.96 -10.91
C PHE A 138 -10.04 10.42 -10.66
N TRP A 139 -9.11 11.37 -10.81
CA TRP A 139 -9.29 12.78 -10.44
C TRP A 139 -9.18 13.79 -11.59
N GLY A 140 -8.57 13.42 -12.71
CA GLY A 140 -8.26 14.31 -13.83
C GLY A 140 -9.42 14.59 -14.78
N GLY A 141 -10.61 14.04 -14.51
CA GLY A 141 -11.78 14.20 -15.35
C GLY A 141 -11.62 13.45 -16.68
N GLY A 142 -12.46 12.44 -16.89
CA GLY A 142 -12.84 12.11 -18.26
C GLY A 142 -13.37 13.38 -18.92
N LYS A 143 -12.86 13.68 -20.11
CA LYS A 143 -13.72 14.28 -21.12
C LYS A 143 -14.77 13.26 -21.51
#